data_AF-A0A126R2H2-F1
#
_entry.id   AF-A0A126R2H2-F1
#
_cell.length_a   1.000
_cell.length_b   1.000
_cell.length_c   1.000
_cell.angle_alpha   90.00
_cell.angle_beta   90.00
_cell.angle_gamma   90.00
#
_symmetry.space_group_name_H-M   'P 1'
#
loop_
_entity.id
_entity.type
_entity.pdbx_description
1 polymer ?
#
loop_
_entity_poly.entity_id
_entity_poly.type
_entity_poly.pdbx_seq_one_letter_code
_entity_poly.pdbx_strand_id
1 'polypeptide(L)'
;MYGICPFGDSITLHGKDQPTLLVLRPGNGEAPSSDGVTVGFAASSPAEADVFHAVGLGAGGRDEGAAGPRAHLPRAYAAYLRDPAGNKVCAYAFVDGN
;
A
#
# COMPACT_ATOMS: atom_id res chain seq x y z
N MET A 1 4.37 -33.37 12.10
CA MET A 1 4.26 -32.20 13.00
C MET A 1 4.83 -30.99 12.26
N TYR A 2 3.96 -30.20 11.62
CA TYR A 2 4.15 -28.77 11.28
C TYR A 2 2.73 -28.21 11.38
N GLY A 3 2.47 -27.45 12.45
CA GLY A 3 1.13 -27.00 12.81
C GLY A 3 0.61 -25.99 11.78
N ILE A 4 -0.53 -26.32 11.18
CA ILE A 4 -1.36 -25.41 10.41
C ILE A 4 -1.80 -24.30 11.38
N CYS A 5 -1.38 -23.08 11.11
CA CYS A 5 -1.71 -21.91 11.91
C CYS A 5 -3.22 -21.59 11.81
N PRO A 6 -3.90 -21.13 12.87
CA PRO A 6 -5.37 -21.09 12.93
C PRO A 6 -5.93 -19.78 12.33
N PHE A 7 -5.67 -19.50 11.06
CA PHE A 7 -5.89 -18.13 10.55
C PHE A 7 -7.32 -17.76 10.12
N GLY A 8 -8.24 -18.70 9.84
CA GLY A 8 -9.66 -18.39 9.56
C GLY A 8 -9.94 -17.19 8.62
N ASP A 9 -11.12 -16.55 8.74
CA ASP A 9 -11.51 -15.32 8.00
C ASP A 9 -10.79 -14.04 8.47
N SER A 10 -9.67 -14.16 9.18
CA SER A 10 -9.02 -13.06 9.91
C SER A 10 -7.85 -12.43 9.17
N ILE A 11 -7.47 -12.97 8.01
CA ILE A 11 -6.33 -12.52 7.20
C ILE A 11 -6.66 -12.52 5.71
N THR A 12 -6.18 -11.50 5.01
CA THR A 12 -6.08 -11.48 3.54
C THR A 12 -4.60 -11.43 3.15
N LEU A 13 -4.21 -12.31 2.22
CA LEU A 13 -2.85 -12.42 1.69
C LEU A 13 -2.81 -11.81 0.28
N HIS A 14 -1.86 -10.90 0.05
CA HIS A 14 -1.62 -10.28 -1.25
C HIS A 14 -0.18 -10.53 -1.71
N GLY A 15 -0.02 -10.79 -3.01
CA GLY A 15 1.27 -10.97 -3.66
C GLY A 15 1.12 -11.65 -5.02
N LYS A 16 2.08 -11.45 -5.92
CA LYS A 16 2.04 -12.00 -7.28
C LYS A 16 2.43 -13.48 -7.30
N ASP A 17 3.63 -13.78 -6.81
CA ASP A 17 4.21 -15.14 -6.83
C ASP A 17 4.20 -15.80 -5.44
N GLN A 18 4.22 -14.99 -4.38
CA GLN A 18 4.17 -15.41 -2.98
C GLN A 18 3.51 -14.31 -2.14
N PRO A 19 2.95 -14.63 -0.95
CA PRO A 19 2.43 -13.62 -0.04
C PRO A 19 3.53 -12.63 0.38
N THR A 20 3.31 -11.34 0.12
CA THR A 20 4.23 -10.26 0.47
C THR A 20 3.58 -9.18 1.32
N LEU A 21 2.25 -9.06 1.28
CA LEU A 21 1.47 -8.19 2.15
C LEU A 21 0.35 -8.98 2.81
N LEU A 22 0.24 -8.83 4.12
CA LEU A 22 -0.77 -9.48 4.93
C LEU A 22 -1.61 -8.39 5.61
N VAL A 23 -2.93 -8.45 5.44
CA VAL A 23 -3.87 -7.56 6.14
C VAL A 23 -4.67 -8.41 7.11
N LEU A 24 -4.56 -8.13 8.40
CA LEU A 24 -5.16 -8.96 9.46
C LEU A 24 -6.14 -8.14 10.30
N ARG A 25 -7.09 -8.84 10.92
CA ARG A 25 -7.80 -8.32 12.08
C ARG A 25 -6.85 -8.23 13.29
N PRO A 26 -6.92 -7.17 14.11
CA PRO A 26 -6.13 -7.08 15.33
C PRO A 26 -6.39 -8.26 16.28
N GLY A 27 -5.32 -8.90 16.74
CA GLY A 27 -5.42 -10.07 17.63
C GLY A 27 -5.76 -9.74 19.08
N ASN A 28 -5.57 -8.48 19.50
CA ASN A 28 -5.84 -8.01 20.85
C ASN A 28 -7.28 -7.49 21.06
N GLY A 29 -8.12 -7.50 20.01
CA GLY A 29 -9.50 -7.01 20.08
C GLY A 29 -9.65 -5.48 20.11
N GLU A 30 -8.56 -4.74 19.96
CA GLU A 30 -8.57 -3.28 19.87
C GLU A 30 -8.75 -2.82 18.41
N ALA A 31 -9.10 -1.54 18.23
CA ALA A 31 -9.14 -0.94 16.90
C ALA A 31 -7.73 -0.91 16.27
N PRO A 32 -7.58 -1.25 14.98
CA PRO A 32 -6.28 -1.17 14.31
C PRO A 32 -5.80 0.28 14.24
N SER A 33 -4.48 0.47 14.36
CA SER A 33 -3.81 1.76 14.13
C SER A 33 -2.53 1.55 13.32
N SER A 34 -2.25 2.49 12.42
CA SER A 34 -1.04 2.54 11.59
C SER A 34 -0.38 3.91 11.67
N ASP A 35 -0.52 4.62 12.79
CA ASP A 35 0.02 5.98 12.91
C ASP A 35 1.55 5.97 12.75
N GLY A 36 2.06 6.94 12.00
CA GLY A 36 3.49 7.01 11.60
C GLY A 36 3.95 5.96 10.59
N VAL A 37 3.12 4.98 10.20
CA VAL A 37 3.49 3.92 9.25
C VAL A 37 2.96 4.24 7.85
N THR A 38 3.75 3.96 6.83
CA THR A 38 3.31 3.95 5.41
C THR A 38 3.83 2.70 4.73
N VAL A 39 2.94 1.95 4.08
CA VAL A 39 3.32 0.80 3.26
C VAL A 39 3.57 1.28 1.83
N GLY A 40 4.80 1.16 1.36
CA GLY A 40 5.20 1.56 0.01
C GLY A 40 5.34 0.37 -0.93
N PHE A 41 4.67 0.45 -2.08
CA PHE A 41 4.83 -0.47 -3.20
C PHE A 41 5.76 0.14 -4.24
N ALA A 42 6.72 -0.63 -4.71
CA ALA A 42 7.57 -0.23 -5.83
C ALA A 42 6.74 -0.21 -7.12
N ALA A 43 6.71 0.93 -7.79
CA ALA A 43 6.16 1.09 -9.12
C ALA A 43 7.31 1.18 -10.13
N SER A 44 7.17 0.49 -11.26
CA SER A 44 8.19 0.45 -12.32
C SER A 44 8.23 1.73 -13.15
N SER A 45 7.19 2.56 -13.06
CA SER A 45 7.07 3.83 -13.78
C SER A 45 6.13 4.81 -13.09
N PRO A 46 6.18 6.12 -13.43
CA PRO A 46 5.19 7.11 -12.98
C PRO A 46 3.76 6.72 -13.35
N ALA A 47 3.57 6.15 -14.55
CA ALA A 47 2.26 5.71 -15.02
C ALA A 47 1.65 4.60 -14.13
N GLU A 48 2.47 3.70 -13.58
CA GLU A 48 1.99 2.71 -12.61
C GLU A 48 1.54 3.35 -11.29
N ALA A 49 2.21 4.42 -10.86
CA ALA A 49 1.77 5.18 -9.69
C ALA A 49 0.46 5.97 -9.95
N ASP A 50 0.26 6.47 -11.18
CA ASP A 50 -1.01 7.09 -11.60
C ASP A 50 -2.16 6.08 -11.58
N VAL A 51 -1.93 4.90 -12.15
CA VAL A 51 -2.92 3.80 -12.16
C VAL A 51 -3.24 3.36 -10.74
N PHE A 52 -2.23 3.18 -9.88
CA PHE A 52 -2.42 2.87 -8.47
C PHE A 52 -3.34 3.90 -7.78
N HIS A 53 -3.11 5.20 -8.01
CA HIS A 53 -3.91 6.26 -7.42
C HIS A 53 -5.36 6.21 -7.90
N ALA A 54 -5.58 6.16 -9.21
CA ALA A 54 -6.91 6.16 -9.81
C ALA A 54 -7.73 4.93 -9.39
N VAL A 55 -7.14 3.73 -9.44
CA VAL A 55 -7.80 2.49 -9.03
C VAL A 55 -8.09 2.48 -7.53
N GLY A 56 -7.14 2.93 -6.71
CA GLY A 56 -7.31 2.98 -5.27
C GLY A 56 -8.43 3.94 -4.84
N LEU A 57 -8.55 5.11 -5.49
CA LEU A 57 -9.70 6.01 -5.28
C LEU A 57 -11.01 5.35 -5.69
N GLY A 58 -11.05 4.69 -6.85
CA GLY A 58 -12.24 3.97 -7.32
C GLY A 58 -12.66 2.81 -6.40
N ALA A 59 -11.72 2.23 -5.65
CA ALA A 59 -11.95 1.17 -4.68
C ALA A 59 -12.36 1.66 -3.27
N GLY A 60 -12.62 2.96 -3.10
CA GLY A 60 -13.00 3.56 -1.82
C GLY A 60 -11.84 4.06 -0.96
N GLY A 61 -10.62 4.09 -1.51
CA GLY A 61 -9.51 4.80 -0.92
C GLY A 61 -9.74 6.31 -0.91
N ARG A 62 -9.07 7.01 -0.01
CA ARG A 62 -9.10 8.48 0.08
C ARG A 62 -7.76 9.05 -0.36
N ASP A 63 -7.80 10.15 -1.09
CA ASP A 63 -6.59 10.86 -1.49
C ASP A 63 -5.82 11.36 -0.26
N GLU A 64 -4.52 11.09 -0.21
CA GLU A 64 -3.58 11.66 0.78
C GLU A 64 -2.33 12.22 0.09
N GLY A 65 -2.39 12.39 -1.23
CA GLY A 65 -1.32 12.91 -2.05
C GLY A 65 -1.47 12.41 -3.48
N ALA A 66 -2.07 13.26 -4.33
CA ALA A 66 -2.22 13.02 -5.76
C ALA A 66 -0.90 12.57 -6.40
N ALA A 67 -1.00 11.71 -7.41
CA ALA A 67 0.15 11.23 -8.16
C ALA A 67 0.97 12.40 -8.74
N GLY A 68 2.30 12.31 -8.62
CA GLY A 68 3.17 13.41 -9.06
C GLY A 68 4.63 13.33 -8.57
N PRO A 69 5.51 14.20 -9.11
CA PRO A 69 6.90 14.32 -8.70
C PRO A 69 7.04 14.72 -7.22
N ARG A 70 8.11 14.26 -6.57
CA ARG A 70 8.38 14.56 -5.15
C ARG A 70 9.63 15.44 -5.01
N ALA A 71 9.43 16.69 -4.64
CA ALA A 71 10.52 17.67 -4.53
C ALA A 71 11.60 17.31 -3.49
N HIS A 72 11.26 16.50 -2.49
CA HIS A 72 12.20 16.10 -1.43
C HIS A 72 13.23 15.05 -1.88
N LEU A 73 13.02 14.41 -3.03
CA LEU A 73 13.90 13.37 -3.54
C LEU A 73 13.97 13.47 -5.07
N PRO A 74 15.12 13.81 -5.66
CA PRO A 74 15.25 13.86 -7.11
C PRO A 74 14.78 12.55 -7.74
N ARG A 75 14.10 12.65 -8.89
CA ARG A 75 13.61 11.51 -9.69
C ARG A 75 12.52 10.66 -9.02
N ALA A 76 12.04 11.07 -7.85
CA ALA A 76 10.93 10.42 -7.19
C ALA A 76 9.60 10.86 -7.80
N TYR A 77 8.76 9.88 -8.11
CA TYR A 77 7.36 10.04 -8.44
C TYR A 77 6.54 9.13 -7.53
N ALA A 78 5.47 9.64 -6.95
CA ALA A 78 4.67 8.84 -6.02
C ALA A 78 3.21 9.26 -6.02
N ALA A 79 2.37 8.37 -5.53
CA ALA A 79 0.97 8.65 -5.18
C ALA A 79 0.66 8.03 -3.81
N TYR A 80 -0.17 8.71 -3.02
CA TYR A 80 -0.51 8.32 -1.65
C TYR A 80 -2.01 8.23 -1.47
N LEU A 81 -2.44 7.21 -0.73
CA LEU A 81 -3.83 7.00 -0.37
C LEU A 81 -3.95 6.57 1.09
N ARG A 82 -5.12 6.82 1.67
CA ARG A 82 -5.62 6.03 2.79
C ARG A 82 -6.54 4.94 2.26
N ASP A 83 -6.27 3.70 2.64
CA ASP A 83 -7.20 2.60 2.36
C ASP A 83 -8.49 2.74 3.22
N PRO A 84 -9.52 1.90 2.98
CA PRO A 84 -10.75 1.93 3.75
C PRO A 84 -10.58 1.62 5.25
N ALA A 85 -9.50 0.93 5.64
CA ALA A 85 -9.16 0.66 7.03
C ALA A 85 -8.37 1.82 7.69
N GLY A 86 -8.02 2.86 6.92
CA GLY A 86 -7.30 4.05 7.38
C GLY A 86 -5.77 3.94 7.26
N ASN A 87 -5.24 2.83 6.75
CA ASN A 87 -3.81 2.64 6.56
C ASN A 87 -3.29 3.57 5.47
N LYS A 88 -2.12 4.17 5.71
CA LYS A 88 -1.44 4.97 4.68
C LYS A 88 -0.63 4.05 3.77
N VAL A 89 -0.90 4.14 2.47
CA VAL A 89 -0.23 3.36 1.43
C VAL A 89 0.27 4.27 0.31
N CYS A 90 1.33 3.86 -0.37
CA CYS A 90 1.81 4.58 -1.56
C CYS A 90 2.35 3.64 -2.64
N ALA A 91 2.29 4.11 -3.88
CA ALA A 91 3.10 3.59 -4.97
C ALA A 91 4.21 4.59 -5.26
N TYR A 92 5.45 4.12 -5.33
CA TYR A 92 6.63 4.95 -5.46
C TYR A 92 7.48 4.45 -6.63
N ALA A 93 7.75 5.33 -7.60
CA ALA A 93 8.61 5.07 -8.75
C ALA A 93 9.84 5.97 -8.70
N PHE A 94 11.00 5.39 -9.02
CA PHE A 94 12.23 6.13 -9.28
C PHE A 94 12.49 6.09 -10.78
N VAL A 95 12.35 7.23 -11.46
CA VAL A 95 12.66 7.31 -12.88
C VAL A 95 14.15 7.57 -13.04
N ASP A 96 14.91 6.65 -13.65
CA ASP A 96 16.23 7.03 -14.17
C ASP A 96 16.08 8.24 -15.10
N GLY A 97 16.85 9.30 -14.82
CA GLY A 97 16.87 10.49 -15.66
C GLY A 97 17.31 10.04 -17.04
N ASN A 98 16.39 10.06 -18.00
CA ASN A 98 16.66 9.80 -19.40
C ASN A 98 17.71 10.77 -19.95
#